data_AF-A0A1D1UXT7-F1
#
_entry.id   AF-A0A1D1UXT7-F1
#
_cell.length_a   1.000
_cell.length_b   1.000
_cell.length_c   1.000
_cell.angle_alpha   90.00
_cell.angle_beta   90.00
_cell.angle_gamma   90.00
#
_symmetry.space_group_name_H-M   'P 1'
#
loop_
_entity.id
_entity.type
_entity.pdbx_description
1 polymer ?
#
loop_
_entity_poly.entity_id
_entity_poly.type
_entity_poly.pdbx_seq_one_letter_code
_entity_poly.pdbx_strand_id
1 'polypeptide(L)'
;MGLGYLALSASRGTPLLQAADQDAGLVPAIVAQTLLGIQGAYLVLVVVILAVVSTASSEVMAVTSIIVHDLYQIYVKPFRAVTDPNSCVLCGRARGRMANPIDKCECQSKTSCKECFFDDAVRAETKTAIQAHFSCKTHGSYREYMEYCNRLKNWSLIICSFALIPLTIILDILGIKLGWLYLVMGVLVGSAVIPLSLSMFWTRLTSEGMIAGAVGGCIAGKPLTKS
;
A
#
# COMPACT_ATOMS: atom_id res chain seq x y z
N MET A 1 7.07 -14.32 26.25
CA MET A 1 8.19 -15.29 26.37
C MET A 1 8.08 -16.32 25.25
N GLY A 2 9.14 -16.51 24.44
CA GLY A 2 9.13 -17.52 23.37
C GLY A 2 9.32 -18.94 23.89
N LEU A 3 8.71 -19.93 23.23
CA LEU A 3 8.81 -21.36 23.58
C LEU A 3 10.27 -21.84 23.72
N GLY A 4 11.17 -21.38 22.83
CA GLY A 4 12.59 -21.72 22.88
C GLY A 4 13.32 -21.21 24.12
N TYR A 5 12.96 -20.02 24.63
CA TYR A 5 13.53 -19.47 25.86
C TYR A 5 13.09 -20.27 27.10
N LEU A 6 11.81 -20.64 27.15
CA LEU A 6 11.27 -21.45 28.26
C LEU A 6 11.90 -22.85 28.29
N ALA A 7 12.06 -23.49 27.13
CA ALA A 7 12.73 -24.79 27.04
C ALA A 7 14.19 -24.72 27.51
N LEU A 8 14.92 -23.66 27.15
CA LEU A 8 16.32 -23.48 27.54
C LEU A 8 16.49 -23.11 29.03
N SER A 9 15.55 -22.33 29.57
CA SER A 9 15.55 -22.00 31.01
C SER A 9 15.16 -23.21 31.86
N ALA A 10 14.23 -24.05 31.38
CA ALA A 10 13.87 -25.30 32.02
C ALA A 10 15.04 -26.31 32.02
N SER A 11 15.81 -26.39 30.93
CA SER A 11 16.96 -27.31 30.85
C SER A 11 18.16 -26.88 31.69
N ARG A 12 18.36 -25.57 31.90
CA ARG A 12 19.46 -25.01 32.73
C ARG A 12 19.09 -24.72 34.17
N GLY A 13 17.81 -24.87 34.55
CA GLY A 13 17.31 -24.64 35.91
C GLY A 13 17.44 -23.19 36.42
N THR A 14 17.85 -22.25 35.57
CA THR A 14 18.09 -20.84 35.90
C THR A 14 17.55 -19.93 34.79
N PRO A 15 17.06 -18.72 35.13
CA PRO A 15 16.67 -17.74 34.11
C PRO A 15 17.92 -17.23 33.38
N LEU A 16 17.93 -17.33 32.04
CA LEU A 16 19.05 -16.86 31.20
C LEU A 16 19.16 -15.35 31.11
N LEU A 17 18.06 -14.63 31.34
CA LEU A 17 17.97 -13.17 31.20
C LEU A 17 17.21 -12.59 32.38
N GLN A 18 17.59 -11.38 32.79
CA GLN A 18 16.81 -10.58 33.72
C GLN A 18 15.50 -10.13 33.06
N ALA A 19 14.46 -9.87 33.86
CA ALA A 19 13.14 -9.45 33.34
C ALA A 19 13.23 -8.21 32.43
N ALA A 20 14.13 -7.27 32.73
CA ALA A 20 14.35 -6.08 31.92
C ALA A 20 14.88 -6.39 30.50
N ASP A 21 15.79 -7.37 30.35
CA ASP A 21 16.35 -7.76 29.06
C ASP A 21 15.35 -8.55 28.21
N GLN A 22 14.40 -9.22 28.87
CA GLN A 22 13.29 -9.89 28.20
C GLN A 22 12.34 -8.87 27.56
N ASP A 23 12.03 -7.79 28.28
CA ASP A 23 11.19 -6.70 27.78
C ASP A 23 11.88 -5.87 26.69
N ALA A 24 13.22 -5.85 26.67
CA ALA A 24 14.01 -5.25 25.60
C ALA A 24 14.05 -6.08 24.30
N GLY A 25 13.42 -7.26 24.27
CA GLY A 25 13.32 -8.08 23.05
C GLY A 25 14.61 -8.83 22.67
N LEU A 26 15.57 -8.96 23.57
CA LEU A 26 16.85 -9.65 23.34
C LEU A 26 16.73 -11.18 23.29
N VAL A 27 15.55 -11.71 23.60
CA VAL A 27 15.27 -13.16 23.74
C VAL A 27 15.60 -13.97 22.47
N PRO A 28 15.17 -13.59 21.25
CA PRO A 28 15.43 -14.40 20.05
C PRO A 28 16.92 -14.45 19.70
N ALA A 29 17.64 -13.35 19.90
CA ALA A 29 19.07 -13.26 19.63
C ALA A 29 19.88 -14.12 20.61
N ILE A 30 19.56 -14.07 21.91
CA ILE A 30 20.26 -14.86 22.92
C ILE A 30 20.01 -16.37 22.71
N VAL A 31 18.76 -16.75 22.41
CA VAL A 31 18.40 -18.17 22.20
C VAL A 31 19.11 -18.71 20.97
N ALA A 32 19.11 -17.96 19.86
CA ALA A 32 19.84 -18.35 18.65
C ALA A 32 21.35 -18.45 18.89
N GLN A 33 21.93 -17.51 19.64
CA GLN A 33 23.36 -17.54 19.98
C GLN A 33 23.70 -18.77 20.85
N THR A 34 22.82 -19.14 21.79
CA THR A 34 23.06 -20.33 22.64
C THR A 34 22.93 -21.66 21.91
N LEU A 35 22.11 -21.74 20.87
CA LEU A 35 21.88 -22.98 20.11
C LEU A 35 22.84 -23.15 18.92
N LEU A 36 23.10 -22.08 18.19
CA LEU A 36 23.86 -22.08 16.93
C LEU A 36 25.23 -21.39 17.05
N GLY A 37 25.61 -20.96 18.25
CA GLY A 37 26.83 -20.21 18.51
C GLY A 37 26.80 -18.79 17.92
N ILE A 38 27.98 -18.21 17.70
CA ILE A 38 28.14 -16.84 17.17
C ILE A 38 27.46 -16.67 15.80
N GLN A 39 27.42 -17.74 15.00
CA GLN A 39 26.76 -17.73 13.68
C GLN A 39 25.24 -17.52 13.80
N GLY A 40 24.62 -18.01 14.89
CA GLY A 40 23.18 -17.82 15.16
C GLY A 40 22.79 -16.35 15.34
N ALA A 41 23.65 -15.55 15.97
CA ALA A 41 23.39 -14.12 16.17
C ALA A 41 23.34 -13.36 14.83
N TYR A 42 24.26 -13.66 13.91
CA TYR A 42 24.27 -13.07 12.57
C TYR A 42 23.04 -13.48 11.75
N LEU A 43 22.61 -14.75 11.83
CA LEU A 43 21.41 -15.21 11.13
C LEU A 43 20.14 -14.48 11.61
N VAL A 44 19.98 -14.31 12.93
CA VAL A 44 18.83 -13.55 13.48
C VAL A 44 18.87 -12.10 13.02
N LEU A 45 20.04 -11.47 13.03
CA LEU A 45 20.18 -10.08 12.56
C LEU A 45 19.78 -9.95 11.08
N VAL A 46 20.23 -10.87 10.21
CA VAL A 46 19.86 -10.87 8.80
C VAL A 46 18.35 -11.08 8.62
N VAL A 47 17.75 -12.03 9.33
CA VAL A 47 16.30 -12.29 9.25
C VAL A 47 15.50 -11.06 9.69
N VAL A 48 15.91 -10.39 10.77
CA VAL A 48 15.24 -9.18 11.27
C VAL A 48 15.37 -8.04 10.25
N ILE A 49 16.56 -7.80 9.69
CA ILE A 49 16.75 -6.76 8.67
C ILE A 49 15.91 -7.06 7.42
N LEU A 50 15.93 -8.29 6.93
CA LEU A 50 15.11 -8.69 5.77
C LEU A 50 13.62 -8.52 6.03
N ALA A 51 13.16 -8.91 7.22
CA ALA A 51 11.76 -8.74 7.62
C ALA A 51 11.36 -7.26 7.63
N VAL A 52 12.16 -6.40 8.28
CA VAL A 52 11.88 -4.96 8.40
C VAL A 52 11.96 -4.24 7.05
N VAL A 53 12.95 -4.55 6.22
CA VAL A 53 13.08 -3.94 4.89
C VAL A 53 11.91 -4.36 3.98
N SER A 54 11.48 -5.62 4.07
CA SER A 54 10.33 -6.13 3.32
C SER A 54 9.04 -5.41 3.71
N THR A 55 8.72 -5.34 5.01
CA THR A 55 7.51 -4.66 5.49
C THR A 55 7.54 -3.18 5.14
N ALA A 56 8.64 -2.48 5.42
CA ALA A 56 8.79 -1.05 5.09
C ALA A 56 8.59 -0.77 3.60
N SER A 57 9.12 -1.61 2.72
CA SER A 57 8.95 -1.44 1.27
C SER A 57 7.49 -1.62 0.82
N SER A 58 6.79 -2.62 1.37
CA SER A 58 5.38 -2.88 1.04
C SER A 58 4.43 -1.80 1.54
N GLU A 59 4.66 -1.27 2.75
CA GLU A 59 3.84 -0.20 3.33
C GLU A 59 3.99 1.12 2.57
N VAL A 60 5.23 1.51 2.24
CA VAL A 60 5.48 2.72 1.44
C VAL A 60 4.89 2.56 0.03
N MET A 61 5.01 1.38 -0.58
CA MET A 61 4.41 1.12 -1.89
C MET A 61 2.87 1.17 -1.83
N ALA A 62 2.26 0.65 -0.77
CA ALA A 62 0.82 0.71 -0.58
C ALA A 62 0.33 2.17 -0.44
N VAL A 63 0.94 2.96 0.45
CA VAL A 63 0.58 4.38 0.66
C VAL A 63 0.74 5.19 -0.62
N THR A 64 1.84 4.98 -1.37
CA THR A 64 2.07 5.68 -2.64
C THR A 64 1.04 5.30 -3.71
N SER A 65 0.61 4.05 -3.79
CA SER A 65 -0.46 3.64 -4.71
C SER A 65 -1.81 4.29 -4.38
N ILE A 66 -2.15 4.41 -3.10
CA ILE A 66 -3.38 5.07 -2.65
C ILE A 66 -3.34 6.56 -3.03
N ILE A 67 -2.22 7.24 -2.78
CA ILE A 67 -2.06 8.66 -3.12
C ILE A 67 -2.21 8.92 -4.63
N VAL A 68 -1.62 8.06 -5.47
CA VAL A 68 -1.65 8.30 -6.93
C VAL A 68 -2.95 7.78 -7.55
N HIS A 69 -3.33 6.54 -7.30
CA HIS A 69 -4.43 5.90 -8.00
C HIS A 69 -5.80 6.24 -7.39
N ASP A 70 -5.89 6.35 -6.06
CA ASP A 70 -7.18 6.56 -5.41
C ASP A 70 -7.45 8.05 -5.18
N LEU A 71 -6.41 8.83 -4.88
CA LEU A 71 -6.54 10.28 -4.67
C LEU A 71 -6.31 11.08 -5.96
N TYR A 72 -5.13 10.97 -6.58
CA TYR A 72 -4.75 11.84 -7.68
C TYR A 72 -5.57 11.59 -8.97
N GLN A 73 -5.73 10.33 -9.37
CA GLN A 73 -6.46 9.97 -10.59
C GLN A 73 -7.97 10.20 -10.50
N ILE A 74 -8.54 10.25 -9.29
CA ILE A 74 -9.99 10.41 -9.11
C ILE A 74 -10.35 11.88 -8.80
N TYR A 75 -9.63 12.52 -7.88
CA TYR A 75 -10.04 13.82 -7.33
C TYR A 75 -9.25 15.01 -7.88
N VAL A 76 -7.95 14.85 -8.20
CA VAL A 76 -7.09 16.00 -8.56
C VAL A 76 -7.12 16.25 -10.06
N LYS A 77 -6.82 15.23 -10.87
CA LYS A 77 -6.76 15.36 -12.32
C LYS A 77 -7.21 14.05 -12.98
N PRO A 78 -8.53 13.79 -13.05
CA PRO A 78 -9.04 12.62 -13.74
C PRO A 78 -8.76 12.70 -15.23
N PHE A 79 -8.31 11.59 -15.82
CA PHE A 79 -8.09 11.53 -17.25
C PHE A 79 -9.42 11.41 -18.00
N ARG A 80 -9.71 12.40 -18.83
CA ARG A 80 -10.86 12.38 -19.74
C ARG A 80 -10.54 13.14 -21.01
N ALA A 81 -10.77 12.52 -22.16
CA ALA A 81 -10.60 13.17 -23.46
C ALA A 81 -11.64 14.29 -23.70
N VAL A 82 -12.88 14.08 -23.26
CA VAL A 82 -14.01 15.02 -23.40
C VAL A 82 -14.80 15.05 -22.09
N THR A 83 -15.33 16.21 -21.70
CA THR A 83 -16.01 16.41 -20.41
C THR A 83 -17.37 15.70 -20.30
N ASP A 84 -17.98 15.30 -21.42
CA ASP A 84 -19.33 14.76 -21.46
C ASP A 84 -19.44 13.37 -20.80
N PRO A 85 -20.47 13.13 -19.96
CA PRO A 85 -20.63 11.86 -19.26
C PRO A 85 -20.93 10.67 -20.18
N ASN A 86 -21.60 10.94 -21.31
CA ASN A 86 -21.99 9.93 -22.30
C ASN A 86 -20.92 9.68 -23.38
N SER A 87 -19.72 10.25 -23.21
CA SER A 87 -18.59 10.09 -24.10
C SER A 87 -17.58 9.07 -23.56
N CYS A 88 -16.85 8.43 -24.46
CA CYS A 88 -15.75 7.54 -24.09
C CYS A 88 -14.58 8.34 -23.52
N VAL A 89 -14.07 7.93 -22.36
CA VAL A 89 -12.96 8.60 -21.66
C VAL A 89 -11.64 8.68 -22.46
N LEU A 90 -11.44 7.77 -23.42
CA LEU A 90 -10.24 7.73 -24.27
C LEU A 90 -10.44 8.53 -25.57
N CYS A 91 -11.55 8.30 -26.25
CA CYS A 91 -11.76 8.68 -27.64
C CYS A 91 -12.70 9.88 -27.82
N GLY A 92 -13.45 10.27 -26.78
CA GLY A 92 -14.43 11.35 -26.83
C GLY A 92 -15.73 11.06 -27.59
N ARG A 93 -15.82 9.96 -28.36
CA ARG A 93 -17.06 9.58 -29.07
C ARG A 93 -18.12 8.99 -28.14
N ALA A 94 -19.38 9.04 -28.55
CA ALA A 94 -20.51 8.61 -27.74
C ALA A 94 -20.40 7.12 -27.37
N ARG A 95 -20.70 6.77 -26.11
CA ARG A 95 -20.65 5.41 -25.58
C ARG A 95 -22.01 5.03 -24.99
N GLY A 96 -22.49 3.83 -25.30
CA GLY A 96 -23.72 3.28 -24.72
C GLY A 96 -24.75 2.84 -25.77
N ARG A 97 -25.92 2.41 -25.29
CA ARG A 97 -27.03 1.92 -26.14
C ARG A 97 -27.79 3.03 -26.85
N MET A 98 -27.73 4.25 -26.32
CA MET A 98 -28.41 5.43 -26.89
C MET A 98 -27.53 6.24 -27.85
N ALA A 99 -26.30 5.79 -28.13
CA ALA A 99 -25.42 6.45 -29.08
C ALA A 99 -25.89 6.19 -30.52
N ASN A 100 -25.91 7.24 -31.33
CA ASN A 100 -26.13 7.13 -32.77
C ASN A 100 -25.09 6.16 -33.37
N PRO A 101 -25.47 5.17 -34.21
CA PRO A 101 -24.54 4.18 -34.75
C PRO A 101 -23.30 4.78 -35.43
N ILE A 102 -23.42 5.97 -36.04
CA ILE A 102 -22.34 6.67 -36.72
C ILE A 102 -21.31 7.24 -35.71
N ASP A 103 -21.77 7.71 -34.56
CA ASP A 103 -20.93 8.41 -33.56
C ASP A 103 -20.52 7.50 -32.38
N LYS A 104 -20.75 6.19 -32.51
CA LYS A 104 -20.46 5.22 -31.45
C LYS A 104 -18.95 4.98 -31.35
N CYS A 105 -18.40 5.01 -30.13
CA CYS A 105 -16.99 4.71 -29.92
C CYS A 105 -16.69 3.21 -30.13
N GLU A 106 -15.72 2.92 -30.99
CA GLU A 106 -15.22 1.56 -31.29
C GLU A 106 -13.82 1.30 -30.69
N CYS A 107 -13.47 1.98 -29.60
CA CYS A 107 -12.17 1.78 -28.98
C CYS A 107 -12.05 0.38 -28.36
N GLN A 108 -10.96 -0.31 -28.72
CA GLN A 108 -10.59 -1.60 -28.18
C GLN A 108 -9.68 -1.41 -26.95
N SER A 109 -9.45 -2.48 -26.19
CA SER A 109 -8.50 -2.44 -25.08
C SER A 109 -7.07 -2.17 -25.57
N LYS A 110 -6.23 -1.65 -24.67
CA LYS A 110 -4.79 -1.44 -24.92
C LYS A 110 -4.11 -2.71 -25.44
N THR A 111 -4.46 -3.88 -24.90
CA THR A 111 -3.86 -5.18 -25.26
C THR A 111 -4.23 -5.68 -26.65
N SER A 112 -5.37 -5.24 -27.19
CA SER A 112 -5.85 -5.65 -28.52
C SER A 112 -5.53 -4.63 -29.62
N CYS A 113 -5.00 -3.47 -29.26
CA CYS A 113 -4.67 -2.40 -30.20
C CYS A 113 -3.33 -2.65 -30.89
N LYS A 114 -3.34 -2.88 -32.22
CA LYS A 114 -2.13 -3.11 -33.02
C LYS A 114 -1.15 -1.93 -32.97
N GLU A 115 -1.64 -0.70 -33.04
CA GLU A 115 -0.79 0.51 -32.95
C GLU A 115 -0.02 0.56 -31.61
N CYS A 116 -0.67 0.21 -30.50
CA CYS A 116 -0.01 0.16 -29.20
C CYS A 116 1.08 -0.92 -29.12
N PHE A 117 0.87 -2.06 -29.77
CA PHE A 117 1.87 -3.13 -29.83
C PHE A 117 3.12 -2.69 -30.62
N PHE A 118 2.93 -2.01 -31.76
CA PHE A 118 4.05 -1.47 -32.52
C PHE A 118 4.79 -0.36 -31.75
N ASP A 119 4.07 0.55 -31.08
CA ASP A 119 4.69 1.56 -30.21
C ASP A 119 5.52 0.92 -29.08
N ASP A 120 5.05 -0.19 -28.50
CA ASP A 120 5.77 -0.94 -27.45
C ASP A 120 7.04 -1.60 -28.00
N ALA A 121 6.95 -2.20 -29.20
CA ALA A 121 8.09 -2.80 -29.87
C ALA A 121 9.16 -1.75 -30.21
N VAL A 122 8.76 -0.62 -30.79
CA VAL A 122 9.68 0.49 -31.13
C VAL A 122 10.37 1.01 -29.88
N ARG A 123 9.65 1.17 -28.76
CA ARG A 123 10.24 1.62 -27.50
C ARG A 123 11.15 0.59 -26.84
N ALA A 124 10.92 -0.70 -27.08
CA ALA A 124 11.83 -1.76 -26.63
C ALA A 124 13.13 -1.78 -27.44
N GLU A 125 13.06 -1.48 -28.74
CA GLU A 125 14.22 -1.41 -29.64
C GLU A 125 15.03 -0.12 -29.47
N THR A 126 14.37 0.96 -29.05
CA THR A 126 14.99 2.27 -28.86
C THR A 126 15.90 2.29 -27.61
N LYS A 127 17.22 2.30 -27.81
CA LYS A 127 18.24 2.37 -26.74
C LYS A 127 18.52 3.79 -26.23
N THR A 128 17.82 4.81 -26.73
CA THR A 128 18.03 6.20 -26.31
C THR A 128 17.42 6.48 -24.94
N ALA A 129 18.04 7.38 -24.17
CA ALA A 129 17.56 7.77 -22.83
C ALA A 129 16.18 8.45 -22.84
N ILE A 130 15.82 9.09 -23.95
CA ILE A 130 14.49 9.68 -24.18
C ILE A 130 13.67 8.65 -24.95
N GLN A 131 12.58 8.18 -24.36
CA GLN A 131 11.70 7.20 -24.99
C GLN A 131 10.85 7.89 -26.09
N ALA A 132 10.64 7.18 -27.20
CA ALA A 132 9.88 7.70 -28.33
C ALA A 132 8.43 8.02 -27.93
N HIS A 133 7.88 9.09 -28.50
CA HIS A 133 6.50 9.52 -28.32
C HIS A 133 5.53 8.44 -28.81
N PHE A 134 4.37 8.30 -28.16
CA PHE A 134 3.33 7.35 -28.57
C PHE A 134 2.64 7.80 -29.86
N SER A 135 2.63 6.96 -30.89
CA SER A 135 2.04 7.27 -32.18
C SER A 135 0.54 6.94 -32.23
N CYS A 136 0.06 6.08 -31.34
CA CYS A 136 -1.34 5.66 -31.29
C CYS A 136 -2.31 6.81 -31.01
N LYS A 137 -3.27 7.04 -31.91
CA LYS A 137 -4.23 8.17 -31.83
C LYS A 137 -5.26 8.03 -30.69
N THR A 138 -5.62 6.80 -30.31
CA THR A 138 -6.67 6.54 -29.32
C THR A 138 -6.13 6.40 -27.90
N HIS A 139 -4.94 5.80 -27.75
CA HIS A 139 -4.34 5.52 -26.44
C HIS A 139 -3.15 6.40 -26.10
N GLY A 140 -2.54 7.11 -27.06
CA GLY A 140 -1.32 7.88 -26.86
C GLY A 140 -1.41 8.85 -25.68
N SER A 141 -2.45 9.69 -25.65
CA SER A 141 -2.66 10.67 -24.58
C SER A 141 -2.89 10.03 -23.20
N TYR A 142 -3.57 8.88 -23.17
CA TYR A 142 -3.78 8.13 -21.93
C TYR A 142 -2.49 7.49 -21.42
N ARG A 143 -1.65 7.00 -22.33
CA ARG A 143 -0.35 6.41 -21.97
C ARG A 143 0.62 7.45 -21.46
N GLU A 144 0.64 8.64 -22.06
CA GLU A 144 1.42 9.78 -21.56
C GLU A 144 0.95 10.19 -20.16
N TYR A 145 -0.36 10.24 -19.93
CA TYR A 145 -0.91 10.46 -18.59
C TYR A 145 -0.51 9.37 -17.59
N MET A 146 -0.48 8.10 -18.01
CA MET A 146 -0.05 7.00 -17.16
C MET A 146 1.43 7.08 -16.80
N GLU A 147 2.29 7.51 -17.73
CA GLU A 147 3.71 7.78 -17.44
C GLU A 147 3.89 8.97 -16.50
N TYR A 148 3.10 10.03 -16.70
CA TYR A 148 3.06 11.15 -15.78
C TYR A 148 2.67 10.70 -14.37
N CYS A 149 1.64 9.85 -14.24
CA CYS A 149 1.23 9.27 -12.95
C CYS A 149 2.33 8.38 -12.36
N ASN A 150 3.03 7.58 -13.17
CA ASN A 150 4.16 6.78 -12.70
C ASN A 150 5.33 7.66 -12.21
N ARG A 151 5.60 8.76 -12.89
CA ARG A 151 6.59 9.75 -12.42
C ARG A 151 6.14 10.36 -11.10
N LEU A 152 4.87 10.76 -10.97
CA LEU A 152 4.31 11.23 -9.70
C LEU A 152 4.42 10.19 -8.59
N LYS A 153 4.19 8.90 -8.88
CA LYS A 153 4.37 7.81 -7.92
C LYS A 153 5.80 7.74 -7.41
N ASN A 154 6.79 7.83 -8.29
CA ASN A 154 8.20 7.80 -7.89
C ASN A 154 8.56 9.00 -7.01
N TRP A 155 8.07 10.20 -7.35
CA TRP A 155 8.24 11.38 -6.49
C TRP A 155 7.52 11.25 -5.15
N SER A 156 6.29 10.72 -5.15
CA SER A 156 5.52 10.44 -3.94
C SER A 156 6.23 9.44 -3.03
N LEU A 157 6.91 8.44 -3.59
CA LEU A 157 7.68 7.46 -2.82
C LEU A 157 8.81 8.15 -2.03
N ILE A 158 9.56 9.03 -2.68
CA ILE A 158 10.64 9.79 -2.04
C ILE A 158 10.08 10.69 -0.92
N ILE A 159 8.98 11.41 -1.21
CA ILE A 159 8.35 12.31 -0.24
C ILE A 159 7.81 11.54 0.97
N CYS A 160 7.11 10.43 0.75
CA CYS A 160 6.58 9.58 1.83
C CYS A 160 7.72 9.00 2.69
N SER A 161 8.80 8.53 2.07
CA SER A 161 9.96 8.02 2.81
C SER A 161 10.62 9.09 3.68
N PHE A 162 10.78 10.31 3.14
CA PHE A 162 11.35 11.42 3.90
C PHE A 162 10.41 11.91 5.02
N ALA A 163 9.09 11.83 4.84
CA ALA A 163 8.10 12.24 5.83
C ALA A 163 7.94 11.26 7.00
N LEU A 164 8.22 9.96 6.79
CA LEU A 164 8.14 8.96 7.85
C LEU A 164 9.24 9.13 8.92
N ILE A 165 10.43 9.58 8.54
CA ILE A 165 11.57 9.79 9.45
C ILE A 165 11.26 10.82 10.56
N PRO A 166 10.80 12.05 10.26
CA PRO A 166 10.43 13.00 11.31
C PRO A 166 9.21 12.54 12.10
N LEU A 167 8.26 11.84 11.46
CA LEU A 167 7.09 11.31 12.16
C LEU A 167 7.48 10.31 13.26
N THR A 168 8.40 9.39 12.99
CA THR A 168 8.88 8.42 13.98
C THR A 168 9.66 9.10 15.10
N ILE A 169 10.52 10.07 14.79
CA ILE A 169 11.26 10.85 15.78
C ILE A 169 10.30 11.63 16.70
N ILE A 170 9.26 12.26 16.14
CA ILE A 170 8.27 13.00 16.93
C ILE A 170 7.50 12.05 17.88
N LEU A 171 7.10 10.88 17.39
CA LEU A 171 6.41 9.87 18.21
C LEU A 171 7.28 9.37 19.37
N ASP A 172 8.58 9.23 19.14
CA ASP A 172 9.57 8.84 20.16
C ASP A 172 9.73 9.94 21.22
N ILE A 173 9.87 11.20 20.80
CA ILE A 173 9.96 12.36 21.72
C ILE A 173 8.68 12.51 22.57
N LEU A 174 7.51 12.17 22.01
CA LEU A 174 6.24 12.20 22.73
C LEU A 174 6.08 11.07 23.76
N GLY A 175 7.02 10.11 23.81
CA GLY A 175 7.03 9.02 24.78
C GLY A 175 5.78 8.14 24.73
N ILE A 176 5.14 8.04 23.55
CA ILE A 176 3.91 7.27 23.39
C ILE A 176 4.26 5.78 23.48
N LYS A 177 3.65 5.08 24.45
CA LYS A 177 3.82 3.63 24.60
C LYS A 177 3.39 2.90 23.32
N LEU A 178 4.24 2.03 22.78
CA LEU A 178 3.94 1.16 21.62
C LEU A 178 2.59 0.44 21.75
N GLY A 179 2.24 -0.02 22.95
CA GLY A 179 0.97 -0.70 23.20
C GLY A 179 -0.27 0.19 22.94
N TRP A 180 -0.20 1.48 23.25
CA TRP A 180 -1.28 2.42 22.94
C TRP A 180 -1.40 2.64 21.44
N LEU A 181 -0.27 2.80 20.74
CA LEU A 181 -0.23 2.98 19.30
C LEU A 181 -0.85 1.78 18.56
N TYR A 182 -0.51 0.55 18.96
CA TYR A 182 -1.09 -0.66 18.38
C TYR A 182 -2.59 -0.79 18.64
N LEU A 183 -3.07 -0.37 19.81
CA LEU A 183 -4.50 -0.37 20.12
C LEU A 183 -5.24 0.61 19.20
N VAL A 184 -4.71 1.83 19.02
CA VAL A 184 -5.28 2.83 18.12
C VAL A 184 -5.30 2.34 16.67
N MET A 185 -4.19 1.78 16.17
CA MET A 185 -4.13 1.18 14.84
C MET A 185 -5.17 0.06 14.68
N GLY A 186 -5.31 -0.81 15.68
CA GLY A 186 -6.31 -1.89 15.68
C GLY A 186 -7.75 -1.39 15.63
N VAL A 187 -8.07 -0.32 16.35
CA VAL A 187 -9.42 0.30 16.32
C VAL A 187 -9.71 0.94 14.96
N LEU A 188 -8.74 1.68 14.40
CA LEU A 188 -8.90 2.36 13.12
C LEU A 188 -9.00 1.36 11.94
N VAL A 189 -8.19 0.31 11.94
CA VAL A 189 -8.24 -0.72 10.90
C VAL A 189 -9.45 -1.62 11.10
N GLY A 190 -9.72 -2.04 12.33
CA GLY A 190 -10.80 -2.98 12.67
C GLY A 190 -12.19 -2.45 12.34
N SER A 191 -12.42 -1.13 12.47
CA SER A 191 -13.70 -0.51 12.14
C SER A 191 -14.05 -0.60 10.65
N ALA A 192 -13.05 -0.65 9.76
CA ALA A 192 -13.23 -0.77 8.32
C ALA A 192 -13.47 -2.22 7.86
N VAL A 193 -13.01 -3.23 8.61
CA VAL A 193 -13.08 -4.65 8.20
C VAL A 193 -14.52 -5.15 8.04
N ILE A 194 -15.41 -4.82 8.99
CA ILE A 194 -16.79 -5.32 8.97
C ILE A 194 -17.57 -4.73 7.78
N PRO A 195 -17.57 -3.42 7.52
CA PRO A 195 -18.19 -2.84 6.31
C PRO A 195 -17.63 -3.43 5.02
N LEU A 196 -16.31 -3.62 4.94
CA LEU A 196 -15.66 -4.20 3.75
C LEU A 196 -16.10 -5.65 3.52
N SER A 197 -16.15 -6.48 4.56
CA SER A 197 -16.64 -7.85 4.46
C SER A 197 -18.11 -7.90 4.03
N LEU A 198 -18.94 -7.04 4.64
CA LEU A 198 -20.36 -6.98 4.32
C LEU A 198 -20.62 -6.55 2.86
N SER A 199 -19.76 -5.68 2.30
CA SER A 199 -19.84 -5.26 0.90
C SER A 199 -19.61 -6.41 -0.08
N MET A 200 -18.85 -7.44 0.30
CA MET A 200 -18.61 -8.62 -0.55
C MET A 200 -19.73 -9.65 -0.44
N PHE A 201 -20.33 -9.82 0.74
CA PHE A 201 -21.35 -10.85 0.96
C PHE A 201 -22.79 -10.37 0.76
N TRP A 202 -23.05 -9.06 0.84
CA TRP A 202 -24.41 -8.52 0.82
C TRP A 202 -24.62 -7.53 -0.33
N THR A 203 -25.38 -7.96 -1.33
CA THR A 203 -25.74 -7.18 -2.52
C THR A 203 -26.71 -6.01 -2.27
N ARG A 204 -27.37 -5.95 -1.09
CA ARG A 204 -28.30 -4.86 -0.73
C ARG A 204 -27.66 -3.80 0.18
N LEU A 205 -26.35 -3.85 0.38
CA LEU A 205 -25.65 -2.90 1.22
C LEU A 205 -25.61 -1.51 0.57
N THR A 206 -26.02 -0.49 1.31
CA THR A 206 -25.99 0.91 0.85
C THR A 206 -24.67 1.59 1.20
N SER A 207 -24.29 2.60 0.41
CA SER A 207 -23.09 3.42 0.67
C SER A 207 -23.13 4.09 2.04
N GLU A 208 -24.30 4.59 2.46
CA GLU A 208 -24.47 5.22 3.78
C GLU A 208 -24.31 4.23 4.93
N GLY A 209 -24.78 2.99 4.76
CA GLY A 209 -24.61 1.92 5.76
C GLY A 209 -23.13 1.57 5.97
N MET A 210 -22.32 1.59 4.92
CA MET A 210 -20.87 1.38 5.03
C MET A 210 -20.19 2.51 5.81
N ILE A 211 -20.53 3.76 5.53
CA ILE A 211 -19.95 4.94 6.20
C ILE A 211 -20.36 4.93 7.69
N ALA A 212 -21.64 4.70 7.98
CA ALA A 212 -22.15 4.64 9.34
C ALA A 212 -21.50 3.50 10.15
N GLY A 213 -21.28 2.33 9.56
CA GLY A 213 -20.60 1.21 10.19
C GLY A 213 -19.14 1.52 10.53
N ALA A 214 -18.39 2.11 9.60
CA ALA A 214 -17.00 2.49 9.82
C ALA A 214 -16.85 3.57 10.90
N VAL A 215 -17.65 4.65 10.82
CA VAL A 215 -17.63 5.74 11.80
C VAL A 215 -18.10 5.26 13.17
N GLY A 216 -19.17 4.46 13.21
CA GLY A 216 -19.69 3.85 14.44
C GLY A 216 -18.64 2.96 15.13
N GLY A 217 -17.94 2.13 14.35
CA GLY A 217 -16.83 1.30 14.86
C GLY A 217 -15.69 2.13 15.45
N CYS A 218 -15.28 3.21 14.78
CA CYS A 218 -14.25 4.13 15.28
C CYS A 218 -14.66 4.82 16.59
N ILE A 219 -15.93 5.25 16.71
CA ILE A 219 -16.43 5.94 17.91
C ILE A 219 -16.57 4.96 19.08
N ALA A 220 -17.08 3.76 18.83
CA ALA A 220 -17.26 2.73 19.85
C ALA A 220 -15.91 2.19 20.36
N GLY A 221 -14.90 2.11 19.50
CA GLY A 221 -13.56 1.61 19.82
C GLY A 221 -12.65 2.60 20.55
N LYS A 222 -13.15 3.74 21.04
CA LYS A 222 -12.31 4.74 21.74
C LYS A 222 -11.46 4.08 22.82
N PRO A 223 -10.11 4.14 22.72
CA PRO A 223 -9.26 3.67 23.79
C PRO A 223 -9.53 4.52 25.03
N LEU A 224 -10.01 3.88 26.10
CA LEU A 224 -10.10 4.52 27.41
C LEU A 224 -8.69 5.01 27.77
N THR A 225 -8.53 6.33 27.83
CA THR A 225 -7.23 6.97 28.07
C THR A 225 -6.77 6.76 29.51
N LYS A 226 -5.53 6.27 29.62
CA LYS A 226 -4.54 6.42 30.71
C LYS A 226 -4.93 5.99 32.13
N SER A 227 -4.34 4.88 32.57
CA SER A 227 -3.45 4.86 33.76
C SER A 227 -2.07 4.36 33.36
#